data_AF-A0A971UHJ1-F1
#
_entry.id   AF-A0A971UHJ1-F1
#
_cell.length_a   1.000
_cell.length_b   1.000
_cell.length_c   1.000
_cell.angle_alpha   90.00
_cell.angle_beta   90.00
_cell.angle_gamma   90.00
#
_symmetry.space_group_name_H-M   'P 1'
#
loop_
_entity.id
_entity.type
_entity.pdbx_description
1 polymer ?
#
loop_
_entity_poly.entity_id
_entity_poly.type
_entity_poly.pdbx_seq_one_letter_code
_entity_poly.pdbx_strand_id
1 'polypeptide(L)'
;MVKSTRFGLAAALVALLPVAAAMAQGTSPSVQEALKLKPIQGQIDYDQPDAAAMDKCTIAAIKSPPLSGWEVRDGNGSLLRRFLDTNGDNKVDQWCYYKDGVEVYRDIDANFNRKADQYRWLGTAGIRWALDPNEDGRIDSWKVISPEEVSEELVVALSSRDAERFRCLLLTAEELRGLQLGAEQAVELGKKIADASAGIEELARTQQFVSAETRWVNFGGTRPGVVPAGTEGLQQDLQVYENAVAVIESNGNHDQIVVGTLIRSGEAWRLIDLPRSISDAHSTAGVEGFFFRGPFARRGATDVSVPGGLSPEIQALINSLEQIDHELAAAQTLAALAPLNAQRADLLEQLADKAATPEEKVTWIRQLADTVSAAVQAGGFPEGVQRLETLCKRLEADKAAIDLVSYVKFRFLAADYGRNLQESSDFAKVQQKWLTDLEQFVTDFAATKDAAEAMLQLAISEEFSGEDEKAVGWYTRIATEFPDTTVAVKAGGAKRRMESVGQVIELAGKDTQGNQVSLAALRGKVVVVHYWATWCGPCKQDISVLKDMQAKYGKENVALVGVNVDNVREEFEAYLKENLMPWPQLYEQGGLDSPLANALGILTLPTMLLIDKDGKVVNRNLHGEDVDTELRKLLR
;
A
#
# COMPACT_ATOMS: atom_id res chain seq x y z
N MET A 1 10.70 49.08 -24.53
CA MET A 1 9.70 50.03 -23.97
C MET A 1 8.32 49.57 -24.43
N VAL A 2 7.75 48.54 -23.81
CA VAL A 2 6.32 48.19 -23.89
C VAL A 2 5.97 47.67 -22.49
N LYS A 3 4.93 48.29 -21.91
CA LYS A 3 4.61 48.27 -20.48
C LYS A 3 4.06 46.90 -20.04
N SER A 4 4.56 46.43 -18.91
CA SER A 4 3.90 45.40 -18.12
C SER A 4 2.56 45.95 -17.59
N THR A 5 1.49 45.21 -17.81
CA THR A 5 0.22 45.46 -17.14
C THR A 5 -0.03 44.25 -16.26
N ARG A 6 0.29 44.40 -14.97
CA ARG A 6 -0.12 43.46 -13.92
C ARG A 6 -1.65 43.52 -13.84
N PHE A 7 -2.34 42.49 -14.33
CA PHE A 7 -3.72 42.25 -13.95
C PHE A 7 -3.69 41.58 -12.58
N GLY A 8 -3.91 42.39 -11.53
CA GLY A 8 -4.39 41.82 -10.27
C GLY A 8 -5.79 41.29 -10.51
N LEU A 9 -5.99 39.99 -10.29
CA LEU A 9 -7.33 39.42 -10.16
C LEU A 9 -7.95 40.04 -8.89
N ALA A 10 -8.74 41.09 -9.07
CA ALA A 10 -9.76 41.43 -8.09
C ALA A 10 -10.82 40.32 -8.22
N ALA A 11 -10.90 39.44 -7.22
CA ALA A 11 -12.00 38.50 -7.09
C ALA A 11 -13.31 39.29 -7.16
N ALA A 12 -14.07 39.09 -8.24
CA ALA A 12 -15.40 39.63 -8.31
C ALA A 12 -16.20 38.94 -7.21
N LEU A 13 -16.60 39.68 -6.16
CA LEU A 13 -17.73 39.28 -5.33
C LEU A 13 -18.90 39.00 -6.29
N VAL A 14 -19.14 37.73 -6.61
CA VAL A 14 -20.36 37.30 -7.30
C VAL A 14 -21.45 37.42 -6.25
N ALA A 15 -22.02 38.61 -6.16
CA ALA A 15 -23.12 38.85 -5.27
C ALA A 15 -24.29 37.96 -5.69
N LEU A 16 -24.62 36.96 -4.86
CA LEU A 16 -25.77 36.04 -4.91
C LEU A 16 -27.15 36.77 -4.86
N LEU A 17 -27.18 38.07 -5.12
CA LEU A 17 -28.27 39.00 -4.83
C LEU A 17 -29.60 38.78 -5.58
N PRO A 18 -29.70 38.26 -6.82
CA PRO A 18 -31.00 38.23 -7.50
C PRO A 18 -31.95 37.15 -6.95
N VAL A 19 -31.44 35.97 -6.59
CA VAL A 19 -32.27 34.85 -6.12
C VAL A 19 -32.63 34.99 -4.62
N ALA A 20 -31.74 35.61 -3.84
CA ALA A 20 -32.03 35.98 -2.45
C ALA A 20 -33.17 37.02 -2.34
N ALA A 21 -33.33 37.91 -3.33
CA ALA A 21 -34.43 38.87 -3.37
C ALA A 21 -35.79 38.22 -3.69
N ALA A 22 -35.81 37.13 -4.45
CA ALA A 22 -37.03 36.42 -4.84
C ALA A 22 -37.65 35.62 -3.66
N MET A 23 -36.85 34.97 -2.81
CA MET A 23 -37.36 34.30 -1.59
C MET A 23 -37.96 35.29 -0.60
N ALA A 24 -37.29 36.43 -0.37
CA ALA A 24 -37.73 37.46 0.57
C ALA A 24 -39.07 38.12 0.16
N GLN A 25 -39.47 38.00 -1.10
CA GLN A 25 -40.75 38.49 -1.64
C GLN A 25 -41.78 37.36 -1.88
N GLY A 26 -41.46 36.09 -1.57
CA GLY A 26 -42.37 34.96 -1.74
C GLY A 26 -42.67 34.58 -3.19
N THR A 27 -41.84 35.00 -4.14
CA THR A 27 -42.00 34.73 -5.58
C THR A 27 -40.94 33.74 -6.08
N SER A 28 -41.34 32.79 -6.93
CA SER A 28 -40.40 31.83 -7.54
C SER A 28 -39.47 32.55 -8.52
N PRO A 29 -38.14 32.30 -8.50
CA PRO A 29 -37.23 32.82 -9.52
C PRO A 29 -37.60 32.25 -10.89
N SER A 30 -37.26 32.98 -11.95
CA SER A 30 -37.38 32.46 -13.31
C SER A 30 -36.30 31.41 -13.59
N VAL A 31 -36.58 30.50 -14.54
CA VAL A 31 -35.61 29.51 -15.04
C VAL A 31 -34.30 30.18 -15.50
N GLN A 32 -34.40 31.34 -16.17
CA GLN A 32 -33.23 32.09 -16.65
C GLN A 32 -32.40 32.68 -15.51
N GLU A 33 -33.02 33.17 -14.45
CA GLU A 33 -32.30 33.67 -13.27
C GLU A 33 -31.63 32.53 -12.51
N ALA A 34 -32.32 31.40 -12.36
CA ALA A 34 -31.81 30.21 -11.69
C ALA A 34 -30.60 29.59 -12.42
N LEU A 35 -30.63 29.52 -13.75
CA LEU A 35 -29.54 28.97 -14.57
C LEU A 35 -28.33 29.92 -14.72
N LYS A 36 -28.47 31.21 -14.38
CA LYS A 36 -27.35 32.16 -14.33
C LYS A 36 -26.43 31.97 -13.13
N LEU A 37 -26.93 31.33 -12.06
CA LEU A 37 -26.11 31.00 -10.90
C LEU A 37 -25.09 29.93 -11.28
N LYS A 38 -23.84 30.18 -10.90
CA LYS A 38 -22.69 29.32 -11.17
C LYS A 38 -22.07 28.89 -9.84
N PRO A 39 -21.46 27.69 -9.80
CA PRO A 39 -20.62 27.27 -8.68
C PRO A 39 -19.62 28.36 -8.29
N ILE A 40 -19.35 28.52 -6.99
CA ILE A 40 -18.32 29.45 -6.52
C ILE A 40 -16.94 28.94 -6.94
N GLN A 41 -16.69 27.63 -6.79
CA GLN A 41 -15.45 27.02 -7.25
C GLN A 41 -15.43 26.88 -8.77
N GLY A 42 -14.26 27.10 -9.37
CA GLY A 42 -14.07 27.01 -10.82
C GLY A 42 -14.00 25.58 -11.34
N GLN A 43 -14.09 25.43 -12.67
CA GLN A 43 -13.86 24.16 -13.40
C GLN A 43 -14.82 23.01 -13.01
N ILE A 44 -15.99 23.32 -12.48
CA ILE A 44 -17.03 22.32 -12.24
C ILE A 44 -17.72 21.97 -13.56
N ASP A 45 -17.75 20.68 -13.87
CA ASP A 45 -18.42 20.12 -15.04
C ASP A 45 -19.88 19.78 -14.70
N TYR A 46 -20.81 20.62 -15.13
CA TYR A 46 -22.25 20.50 -14.88
C TYR A 46 -23.06 20.94 -16.11
N ASP A 47 -24.32 20.50 -16.16
CA ASP A 47 -25.18 20.75 -17.33
C ASP A 47 -25.54 22.24 -17.45
N GLN A 48 -25.23 22.78 -18.63
CA GLN A 48 -25.49 24.16 -19.01
C GLN A 48 -26.29 24.16 -20.32
N PRO A 49 -27.63 24.19 -20.26
CA PRO A 49 -28.46 24.21 -21.46
C PRO A 49 -28.17 25.47 -22.29
N ASP A 50 -28.11 25.31 -23.61
CA ASP A 50 -28.00 26.44 -24.53
C ASP A 50 -29.29 27.28 -24.55
N ALA A 51 -29.26 28.42 -25.24
CA ALA A 51 -30.39 29.34 -25.30
C ALA A 51 -31.69 28.70 -25.79
N ALA A 52 -31.62 27.72 -26.71
CA ALA A 52 -32.81 27.05 -27.25
C ALA A 52 -33.34 25.96 -26.30
N ALA A 53 -32.45 25.30 -25.56
CA ALA A 53 -32.80 24.32 -24.55
C ALA A 53 -33.35 24.98 -23.27
N MET A 54 -32.89 26.18 -22.92
CA MET A 54 -33.38 26.96 -21.77
C MET A 54 -34.89 27.24 -21.85
N ASP A 55 -35.43 27.46 -23.05
CA ASP A 55 -36.87 27.71 -23.26
C ASP A 55 -37.75 26.51 -22.90
N LYS A 56 -37.17 25.31 -22.83
CA LYS A 56 -37.85 24.05 -22.47
C LYS A 56 -37.66 23.67 -21.01
N CYS A 57 -36.78 24.37 -20.29
CA CYS A 57 -36.50 24.07 -18.89
C CYS A 57 -37.67 24.52 -18.00
N THR A 58 -37.89 23.80 -16.91
CA THR A 58 -38.95 24.08 -15.94
C THR A 58 -38.37 24.36 -14.56
N ILE A 59 -39.09 25.13 -13.75
CA ILE A 59 -38.76 25.34 -12.34
C ILE A 59 -39.94 24.96 -11.47
N ALA A 60 -39.68 24.21 -10.40
CA ALA A 60 -40.70 23.74 -9.46
C ALA A 60 -40.28 24.06 -8.02
N ALA A 61 -41.26 24.39 -7.17
CA ALA A 61 -41.03 24.62 -5.75
C ALA A 61 -40.93 23.29 -4.98
N ILE A 62 -40.00 23.22 -4.05
CA ILE A 62 -39.82 22.13 -3.08
C ILE A 62 -40.48 22.56 -1.77
N LYS A 63 -41.40 21.74 -1.26
CA LYS A 63 -42.11 21.98 0.01
C LYS A 63 -42.15 20.68 0.82
N SER A 64 -41.06 20.36 1.49
CA SER A 64 -40.94 19.14 2.30
C SER A 64 -40.22 19.46 3.60
N PRO A 65 -40.94 19.97 4.63
CA PRO A 65 -40.34 20.38 5.90
C PRO A 65 -39.39 19.30 6.46
N PRO A 66 -38.18 19.69 6.92
CA PRO A 66 -37.68 21.06 7.09
C PRO A 66 -37.19 21.74 5.80
N LEU A 67 -37.11 21.03 4.67
CA LEU A 67 -36.56 21.53 3.41
C LEU A 67 -37.59 22.32 2.60
N SER A 68 -37.22 23.54 2.19
CA SER A 68 -37.97 24.31 1.20
C SER A 68 -37.03 24.84 0.12
N GLY A 69 -37.54 25.22 -1.06
CA GLY A 69 -36.68 25.76 -2.11
C GLY A 69 -37.20 25.55 -3.53
N TRP A 70 -36.30 25.42 -4.50
CA TRP A 70 -36.63 25.20 -5.90
C TRP A 70 -35.71 24.21 -6.59
N GLU A 71 -36.23 23.54 -7.62
CA GLU A 71 -35.44 22.75 -8.55
C GLU A 71 -35.70 23.17 -10.00
N VAL A 72 -34.64 23.16 -10.79
CA VAL A 72 -34.68 23.42 -12.23
C VAL A 72 -34.45 22.11 -12.96
N ARG A 73 -35.29 21.82 -13.95
CA ARG A 73 -35.20 20.63 -14.81
C ARG A 73 -35.13 21.00 -16.28
N ASP A 74 -34.45 20.17 -17.06
CA ASP A 74 -34.41 20.32 -18.52
C ASP A 74 -35.75 19.95 -19.18
N GLY A 75 -35.81 20.03 -20.51
CA GLY A 75 -37.02 19.66 -21.28
C GLY A 75 -37.39 18.18 -21.23
N ASN A 76 -36.50 17.31 -20.74
CA ASN A 76 -36.71 15.89 -20.56
C ASN A 76 -37.03 15.51 -19.10
N GLY A 77 -36.99 16.50 -18.18
CA GLY A 77 -37.24 16.31 -16.75
C GLY A 77 -35.99 15.98 -15.91
N SER A 78 -34.80 15.97 -16.50
CA SER A 78 -33.53 15.77 -15.78
C SER A 78 -33.21 16.97 -14.90
N LEU A 79 -32.69 16.74 -13.69
CA LEU A 79 -32.31 17.83 -12.78
C LEU A 79 -31.10 18.59 -13.31
N LEU A 80 -31.18 19.91 -13.27
CA LEU A 80 -30.09 20.83 -13.60
C LEU A 80 -29.59 21.55 -12.35
N ARG A 81 -30.49 22.08 -11.53
CA ARG A 81 -30.16 22.83 -10.31
C ARG A 81 -31.11 22.52 -9.18
N ARG A 82 -30.66 22.68 -7.94
CA ARG A 82 -31.52 22.74 -6.76
C ARG A 82 -31.01 23.82 -5.80
N PHE A 83 -31.92 24.61 -5.26
CA PHE A 83 -31.65 25.66 -4.29
C PHE A 83 -32.49 25.40 -3.06
N LEU A 84 -31.87 25.20 -1.90
CA LEU A 84 -32.56 24.78 -0.68
C LEU A 84 -32.35 25.77 0.46
N ASP A 85 -33.43 25.99 1.19
CA ASP A 85 -33.47 26.46 2.58
C ASP A 85 -33.59 25.20 3.46
N THR A 86 -32.59 24.97 4.30
CA THR A 86 -32.52 23.79 5.16
C THR A 86 -32.84 24.08 6.63
N ASN A 87 -32.98 25.35 7.01
CA ASN A 87 -33.27 25.77 8.39
C ASN A 87 -34.67 26.40 8.58
N GLY A 88 -35.41 26.63 7.49
CA GLY A 88 -36.76 27.17 7.49
C GLY A 88 -36.85 28.69 7.64
N ASP A 89 -35.76 29.43 7.45
CA ASP A 89 -35.73 30.89 7.54
C ASP A 89 -36.12 31.61 6.24
N ASN A 90 -36.47 30.84 5.20
CA ASN A 90 -36.80 31.28 3.84
C ASN A 90 -35.62 31.95 3.12
N LYS A 91 -34.39 31.55 3.42
CA LYS A 91 -33.21 31.91 2.64
C LYS A 91 -32.52 30.65 2.13
N VAL A 92 -32.07 30.69 0.88
CA VAL A 92 -31.28 29.59 0.33
C VAL A 92 -29.94 29.54 1.04
N ASP A 93 -29.60 28.36 1.54
CA ASP A 93 -28.33 28.02 2.18
C ASP A 93 -27.60 26.87 1.48
N GLN A 94 -28.21 26.23 0.48
CA GLN A 94 -27.53 25.27 -0.40
C GLN A 94 -27.84 25.51 -1.88
N TRP A 95 -26.78 25.51 -2.70
CA TRP A 95 -26.85 25.62 -4.16
C TRP A 95 -26.25 24.36 -4.77
N CYS A 96 -27.08 23.50 -5.38
CA CYS A 96 -26.70 22.21 -5.93
C CYS A 96 -26.71 22.23 -7.46
N TYR A 97 -25.71 21.57 -8.06
CA TYR A 97 -25.47 21.52 -9.49
C TYR A 97 -25.37 20.07 -9.97
N TYR A 98 -25.97 19.81 -11.14
CA TYR A 98 -26.17 18.46 -11.65
C TYR A 98 -25.52 18.30 -13.04
N LYS A 99 -25.05 17.08 -13.31
CA LYS A 99 -24.61 16.60 -14.62
C LYS A 99 -25.31 15.28 -14.92
N ASP A 100 -25.98 15.19 -16.07
CA ASP A 100 -26.78 14.03 -16.47
C ASP A 100 -27.79 13.59 -15.38
N GLY A 101 -28.32 14.57 -14.63
CA GLY A 101 -29.24 14.35 -13.51
C GLY A 101 -28.61 13.84 -12.20
N VAL A 102 -27.29 13.63 -12.15
CA VAL A 102 -26.54 13.29 -10.93
C VAL A 102 -25.99 14.56 -10.31
N GLU A 103 -26.12 14.70 -8.99
CA GLU A 103 -25.53 15.84 -8.29
C GLU A 103 -24.02 15.71 -8.24
N VAL A 104 -23.32 16.71 -8.79
CA VAL A 104 -21.87 16.71 -8.91
C VAL A 104 -21.20 17.73 -7.99
N TYR A 105 -21.92 18.78 -7.60
CA TYR A 105 -21.35 19.85 -6.81
C TYR A 105 -22.39 20.61 -6.00
N ARG A 106 -22.00 21.15 -4.83
CA ARG A 106 -22.79 22.14 -4.10
C ARG A 106 -21.97 23.15 -3.31
N ASP A 107 -22.48 24.38 -3.26
CA ASP A 107 -22.10 25.43 -2.32
C ASP A 107 -23.01 25.37 -1.09
N ILE A 108 -22.47 25.59 0.11
CA ILE A 108 -23.21 25.51 1.38
C ILE A 108 -22.87 26.72 2.26
N ASP A 109 -23.89 27.40 2.76
CA ASP A 109 -23.83 28.39 3.83
C ASP A 109 -24.21 27.71 5.15
N ALA A 110 -23.23 27.12 5.85
CA ALA A 110 -23.51 26.33 7.05
C ALA A 110 -23.79 27.18 8.28
N ASN A 111 -23.38 28.45 8.27
CA ASN A 111 -23.57 29.39 9.37
C ASN A 111 -24.79 30.33 9.18
N PHE A 112 -25.46 30.24 8.03
CA PHE A 112 -26.67 30.95 7.64
C PHE A 112 -26.52 32.48 7.56
N ASN A 113 -25.34 32.98 7.18
CA ASN A 113 -25.08 34.41 7.05
C ASN A 113 -25.28 34.96 5.62
N ARG A 114 -25.68 34.09 4.68
CA ARG A 114 -25.93 34.28 3.24
C ARG A 114 -24.69 34.21 2.35
N LYS A 115 -23.61 33.62 2.84
CA LYS A 115 -22.43 33.34 2.05
C LYS A 115 -22.05 31.88 2.23
N ALA A 116 -21.64 31.23 1.15
CA ALA A 116 -21.16 29.87 1.27
C ALA A 116 -19.83 29.86 2.02
N ASP A 117 -19.71 28.98 3.00
CA ASP A 117 -18.50 28.73 3.80
C ASP A 117 -17.98 27.30 3.61
N GLN A 118 -18.65 26.49 2.78
CA GLN A 118 -18.26 25.14 2.43
C GLN A 118 -18.59 24.79 0.98
N TYR A 119 -17.75 23.93 0.39
CA TYR A 119 -17.88 23.47 -0.99
C TYR A 119 -17.76 21.96 -1.05
N ARG A 120 -18.65 21.28 -1.79
CA ARG A 120 -18.64 19.81 -1.88
C ARG A 120 -18.72 19.34 -3.31
N TRP A 121 -17.86 18.39 -3.64
CA TRP A 121 -17.92 17.59 -4.86
C TRP A 121 -18.58 16.26 -4.52
N LEU A 122 -19.42 15.79 -5.43
CA LEU A 122 -20.32 14.67 -5.21
C LEU A 122 -20.41 13.80 -6.46
N GLY A 123 -20.89 12.57 -6.30
CA GLY A 123 -21.17 11.67 -7.41
C GLY A 123 -19.91 11.42 -8.26
N THR A 124 -20.02 11.71 -9.56
CA THR A 124 -18.93 11.50 -10.53
C THR A 124 -17.84 12.57 -10.47
N ALA A 125 -18.02 13.65 -9.70
CA ALA A 125 -17.03 14.73 -9.58
C ALA A 125 -16.13 14.62 -8.33
N GLY A 126 -16.32 13.57 -7.51
CA GLY A 126 -15.45 13.24 -6.38
C GLY A 126 -16.18 13.21 -5.03
N ILE A 127 -15.39 13.22 -3.96
CA ILE A 127 -15.84 13.20 -2.56
C ILE A 127 -15.38 14.42 -1.75
N ARG A 128 -14.63 15.33 -2.39
CA ARG A 128 -14.07 16.53 -1.78
C ARG A 128 -15.07 17.31 -0.94
N TRP A 129 -14.62 17.76 0.24
CA TRP A 129 -15.33 18.71 1.10
C TRP A 129 -14.34 19.78 1.59
N ALA A 130 -14.45 20.98 1.03
CA ALA A 130 -13.65 22.15 1.39
C ALA A 130 -14.37 23.07 2.38
N LEU A 131 -13.58 23.80 3.17
CA LEU A 131 -14.00 24.83 4.11
C LEU A 131 -13.39 26.18 3.70
N ASP A 132 -14.19 27.23 3.85
CA ASP A 132 -13.85 28.65 3.61
C ASP A 132 -14.47 29.49 4.73
N PRO A 133 -13.95 29.39 5.97
CA PRO A 133 -14.45 30.14 7.11
C PRO A 133 -14.31 31.65 6.97
N ASN A 134 -13.46 32.15 6.06
CA ASN A 134 -13.25 33.57 5.84
C ASN A 134 -14.20 34.14 4.76
N GLU A 135 -14.85 33.26 3.99
CA GLU A 135 -15.86 33.52 2.96
C GLU A 135 -15.36 34.42 1.84
N ASP A 136 -14.10 34.25 1.43
CA ASP A 136 -13.49 34.97 0.31
C ASP A 136 -13.65 34.22 -1.04
N GLY A 137 -14.27 33.03 -1.02
CA GLY A 137 -14.48 32.18 -2.18
C GLY A 137 -13.32 31.23 -2.46
N ARG A 138 -12.27 31.24 -1.64
CA ARG A 138 -11.12 30.35 -1.76
C ARG A 138 -11.19 29.26 -0.70
N ILE A 139 -10.59 28.12 -1.03
CA ILE A 139 -10.52 27.00 -0.10
C ILE A 139 -9.41 27.32 0.89
N ASP A 140 -9.72 27.30 2.18
CA ASP A 140 -8.73 27.47 3.26
C ASP A 140 -8.24 26.11 3.79
N SER A 141 -9.12 25.09 3.76
CA SER A 141 -8.79 23.74 4.22
C SER A 141 -9.75 22.67 3.66
N TRP A 142 -9.32 21.41 3.69
CA TRP A 142 -10.10 20.27 3.24
C TRP A 142 -10.57 19.41 4.40
N LYS A 143 -11.87 19.31 4.63
CA LYS A 143 -12.43 18.36 5.61
C LYS A 143 -12.39 16.91 5.13
N VAL A 144 -12.60 16.69 3.83
CA VAL A 144 -12.52 15.39 3.15
C VAL A 144 -11.81 15.59 1.82
N ILE A 145 -10.80 14.78 1.53
CA ILE A 145 -10.12 14.74 0.23
C ILE A 145 -9.34 13.42 0.12
N SER A 146 -9.49 12.71 -1.00
CA SER A 146 -8.79 11.44 -1.27
C SER A 146 -7.32 11.67 -1.67
N PRO A 147 -6.45 10.64 -1.65
CA PRO A 147 -5.06 10.82 -2.09
C PRO A 147 -4.97 11.15 -3.60
N GLU A 148 -5.88 10.61 -4.42
CA GLU A 148 -6.01 10.95 -5.84
C GLU A 148 -6.39 12.42 -6.01
N GLU A 149 -7.39 12.89 -5.27
CA GLU A 149 -7.86 14.28 -5.33
C GLU A 149 -6.81 15.27 -4.78
N VAL A 150 -6.01 14.88 -3.75
CA VAL A 150 -4.85 15.68 -3.32
C VAL A 150 -3.83 15.82 -4.46
N SER A 151 -3.56 14.73 -5.18
CA SER A 151 -2.63 14.75 -6.30
C SER A 151 -3.13 15.56 -7.50
N GLU A 152 -4.45 15.57 -7.74
CA GLU A 152 -5.09 16.42 -8.74
C GLU A 152 -4.99 17.90 -8.33
N GLU A 153 -5.40 18.25 -7.11
CA GLU A 153 -5.34 19.62 -6.58
C GLU A 153 -3.90 20.17 -6.57
N LEU A 154 -2.93 19.32 -6.29
CA LEU A 154 -1.51 19.65 -6.36
C LEU A 154 -1.09 20.07 -7.78
N VAL A 155 -1.48 19.31 -8.81
CA VAL A 155 -1.19 19.65 -10.21
C VAL A 155 -1.87 20.96 -10.59
N VAL A 156 -3.11 21.20 -10.13
CA VAL A 156 -3.79 22.47 -10.37
C VAL A 156 -3.09 23.63 -9.67
N ALA A 157 -2.63 23.45 -8.42
CA ALA A 157 -1.86 24.47 -7.70
C ALA A 157 -0.55 24.82 -8.43
N LEU A 158 0.19 23.82 -8.94
CA LEU A 158 1.44 24.03 -9.67
C LEU A 158 1.22 24.70 -11.03
N SER A 159 0.22 24.26 -11.81
CA SER A 159 -0.09 24.82 -13.13
C SER A 159 -0.59 26.26 -13.05
N SER A 160 -1.37 26.59 -12.01
CA SER A 160 -1.86 27.95 -11.74
C SER A 160 -0.87 28.82 -10.96
N ARG A 161 0.24 28.25 -10.49
CA ARG A 161 1.25 28.89 -9.62
C ARG A 161 0.64 29.46 -8.34
N ASP A 162 -0.36 28.76 -7.80
CA ASP A 162 -1.10 29.16 -6.61
C ASP A 162 -0.52 28.48 -5.36
N ALA A 163 0.35 29.21 -4.67
CA ALA A 163 0.99 28.73 -3.45
C ALA A 163 -0.02 28.52 -2.30
N GLU A 164 -1.09 29.31 -2.21
CA GLU A 164 -2.09 29.15 -1.14
C GLU A 164 -2.91 27.88 -1.36
N ARG A 165 -3.30 27.62 -2.62
CA ARG A 165 -3.99 26.37 -2.97
C ARG A 165 -3.16 25.14 -2.60
N PHE A 166 -1.84 25.20 -2.78
CA PHE A 166 -0.95 24.15 -2.32
C PHE A 166 -0.91 24.03 -0.79
N ARG A 167 -0.80 25.14 -0.06
CA ARG A 167 -0.74 25.12 1.41
C ARG A 167 -1.97 24.47 2.04
N CYS A 168 -3.13 24.56 1.40
CA CYS A 168 -4.34 23.88 1.84
C CYS A 168 -4.24 22.34 1.84
N LEU A 169 -3.27 21.78 1.10
CA LEU A 169 -3.00 20.34 1.04
C LEU A 169 -2.00 19.87 2.10
N LEU A 170 -1.25 20.80 2.72
CA LEU A 170 -0.25 20.45 3.73
C LEU A 170 -0.91 20.06 5.07
N LEU A 171 -0.28 19.11 5.77
CA LEU A 171 -0.68 18.75 7.13
C LEU A 171 -0.56 19.98 8.05
N THR A 172 -1.65 20.33 8.73
CA THR A 172 -1.64 21.49 9.63
C THR A 172 -1.00 21.15 10.99
N ALA A 173 -0.58 22.18 11.74
CA ALA A 173 -0.04 21.98 13.08
C ALA A 173 -1.07 21.39 14.07
N GLU A 174 -2.36 21.63 13.85
CA GLU A 174 -3.43 21.02 14.64
C GLU A 174 -3.59 19.53 14.32
N GLU A 175 -3.66 19.19 13.04
CA GLU A 175 -3.73 17.80 12.58
C GLU A 175 -2.50 17.00 12.99
N LEU A 176 -1.30 17.59 12.89
CA LEU A 176 -0.05 16.98 13.36
C LEU A 176 -0.12 16.57 14.83
N ARG A 177 -0.69 17.42 15.70
CA ARG A 177 -0.94 17.08 17.10
C ARG A 177 -1.97 15.96 17.22
N GLY A 178 -3.00 15.98 16.38
CA GLY A 178 -4.05 14.96 16.31
C GLY A 178 -3.55 13.58 15.86
N LEU A 179 -2.42 13.50 15.15
CA LEU A 179 -1.81 12.22 14.75
C LEU A 179 -1.23 11.42 15.93
N GLN A 180 -0.94 12.08 17.06
CA GLN A 180 -0.38 11.45 18.27
C GLN A 180 0.94 10.69 18.02
N LEU A 181 1.84 11.33 17.26
CA LEU A 181 3.19 10.85 17.00
C LEU A 181 4.07 10.91 18.25
N GLY A 182 5.16 10.13 18.26
CA GLY A 182 6.23 10.30 19.24
C GLY A 182 6.84 11.70 19.16
N ALA A 183 7.36 12.21 20.28
CA ALA A 183 7.84 13.60 20.38
C ALA A 183 8.91 13.96 19.34
N GLU A 184 9.86 13.06 19.08
CA GLU A 184 10.92 13.28 18.09
C GLU A 184 10.36 13.33 16.66
N GLN A 185 9.52 12.36 16.29
CA GLN A 185 8.86 12.33 14.97
C GLN A 185 7.98 13.56 14.74
N ALA A 186 7.23 14.00 15.76
CA ALA A 186 6.39 15.19 15.66
C ALA A 186 7.22 16.45 15.36
N VAL A 187 8.43 16.57 15.96
CA VAL A 187 9.34 17.69 15.70
C VAL A 187 9.92 17.62 14.28
N GLU A 188 10.39 16.45 13.84
CA GLU A 188 10.95 16.26 12.50
C GLU A 188 9.89 16.53 11.42
N LEU A 189 8.69 15.97 11.59
CA LEU A 189 7.58 16.14 10.67
C LEU A 189 7.10 17.59 10.63
N GLY A 190 7.00 18.25 11.79
CA GLY A 190 6.65 19.66 11.89
C GLY A 190 7.65 20.57 11.17
N LYS A 191 8.96 20.27 11.25
CA LYS A 191 9.98 20.99 10.49
C LYS A 191 9.80 20.79 8.98
N LYS A 192 9.61 19.55 8.54
CA LYS A 192 9.44 19.19 7.13
C LYS A 192 8.26 19.93 6.49
N ILE A 193 7.13 19.98 7.20
CA ILE A 193 5.93 20.75 6.79
C ILE A 193 6.23 22.25 6.73
N ALA A 194 6.94 22.80 7.71
CA ALA A 194 7.31 24.22 7.73
C ALA A 194 8.23 24.58 6.55
N ASP A 195 9.22 23.74 6.26
CA ASP A 195 10.13 23.90 5.13
C ASP A 195 9.34 23.83 3.81
N ALA A 196 8.39 22.90 3.68
CA ALA A 196 7.54 22.81 2.51
C ALA A 196 6.63 24.04 2.33
N SER A 197 6.01 24.49 3.41
CA SER A 197 5.18 25.71 3.41
C SER A 197 5.98 26.97 3.07
N ALA A 198 7.27 27.03 3.41
CA ALA A 198 8.14 28.15 3.10
C ALA A 198 8.67 28.11 1.65
N GLY A 199 9.00 26.91 1.16
CA GLY A 199 9.58 26.74 -0.18
C GLY A 199 8.58 26.79 -1.34
N ILE A 200 7.28 26.66 -1.07
CA ILE A 200 6.26 26.57 -2.13
C ILE A 200 6.20 27.81 -3.03
N GLU A 201 6.41 29.01 -2.49
CA GLU A 201 6.35 30.24 -3.32
C GLU A 201 7.46 30.25 -4.37
N GLU A 202 8.65 29.81 -3.99
CA GLU A 202 9.77 29.70 -4.92
C GLU A 202 9.52 28.59 -5.94
N LEU A 203 9.05 27.43 -5.47
CA LEU A 203 8.73 26.30 -6.33
C LEU A 203 7.66 26.65 -7.36
N ALA A 204 6.52 27.21 -6.94
CA ALA A 204 5.44 27.63 -7.83
C ALA A 204 5.91 28.62 -8.90
N ARG A 205 6.92 29.44 -8.58
CA ARG A 205 7.51 30.40 -9.53
C ARG A 205 8.50 29.76 -10.49
N THR A 206 9.32 28.82 -10.03
CA THR A 206 10.51 28.35 -10.73
C THR A 206 10.37 27.00 -11.40
N GLN A 207 9.45 26.15 -10.93
CA GLN A 207 9.22 24.84 -11.50
C GLN A 207 8.87 24.94 -12.99
N GLN A 208 9.34 23.95 -13.76
CA GLN A 208 9.07 23.84 -15.20
C GLN A 208 8.39 22.52 -15.60
N PHE A 209 8.15 21.63 -14.64
CA PHE A 209 7.62 20.29 -14.89
C PHE A 209 6.09 20.24 -14.92
N VAL A 210 5.39 21.31 -14.51
CA VAL A 210 3.95 21.50 -14.72
C VAL A 210 3.70 22.87 -15.37
N SER A 211 3.07 22.89 -16.54
CA SER A 211 2.66 24.12 -17.24
C SER A 211 1.16 24.41 -17.06
N ALA A 212 0.67 25.53 -17.61
CA ALA A 212 -0.74 25.90 -17.54
C ALA A 212 -1.65 24.95 -18.36
N GLU A 213 -1.08 24.24 -19.33
CA GLU A 213 -1.74 23.26 -20.19
C GLU A 213 -1.65 21.84 -19.63
N THR A 214 -0.88 21.63 -18.56
CA THR A 214 -0.74 20.33 -17.91
C THR A 214 -2.04 19.94 -17.22
N ARG A 215 -2.51 18.72 -17.48
CA ARG A 215 -3.64 18.12 -16.79
C ARG A 215 -3.19 16.93 -15.95
N TRP A 216 -3.86 16.73 -14.82
CA TRP A 216 -3.76 15.49 -14.08
C TRP A 216 -4.44 14.36 -14.86
N VAL A 217 -3.86 13.16 -14.84
CA VAL A 217 -4.39 11.97 -15.52
C VAL A 217 -4.77 10.90 -14.52
N ASN A 218 -3.83 10.53 -13.65
CA ASN A 218 -4.02 9.46 -12.70
C ASN A 218 -3.08 9.58 -11.50
N PHE A 219 -3.48 8.97 -10.38
CA PHE A 219 -2.62 8.75 -9.23
C PHE A 219 -1.82 7.44 -9.40
N GLY A 220 -0.51 7.51 -9.20
CA GLY A 220 0.41 6.39 -9.37
C GLY A 220 0.58 5.48 -8.14
N GLY A 221 -0.10 5.77 -7.03
CA GLY A 221 -0.07 4.92 -5.83
C GLY A 221 -1.05 3.75 -5.92
N THR A 222 -0.65 2.56 -5.45
CA THR A 222 -1.54 1.39 -5.43
C THR A 222 -2.40 1.35 -4.16
N ARG A 223 -1.77 1.21 -2.99
CA ARG A 223 -2.43 1.19 -1.68
C ARG A 223 -1.54 1.86 -0.63
N PRO A 224 -2.12 2.49 0.41
CA PRO A 224 -1.32 3.08 1.46
C PRO A 224 -0.70 1.98 2.32
N GLY A 225 0.48 2.25 2.86
CA GLY A 225 1.02 1.49 3.98
C GLY A 225 0.38 1.91 5.30
N VAL A 226 0.62 1.11 6.34
CA VAL A 226 0.21 1.42 7.72
C VAL A 226 1.45 1.46 8.59
N VAL A 227 1.61 2.54 9.34
CA VAL A 227 2.54 2.64 10.46
C VAL A 227 1.77 2.21 11.71
N PRO A 228 2.09 1.05 12.31
CA PRO A 228 1.32 0.53 13.44
C PRO A 228 1.45 1.41 14.68
N ALA A 229 0.38 1.45 15.49
CA ALA A 229 0.45 1.96 16.85
C ALA A 229 1.59 1.27 17.63
N GLY A 230 2.37 2.06 18.37
CA GLY A 230 3.55 1.63 19.11
C GLY A 230 4.87 1.85 18.36
N THR A 231 4.85 2.03 17.03
CA THR A 231 6.06 2.37 16.27
C THR A 231 6.56 3.76 16.65
N GLU A 232 7.75 3.83 17.24
CA GLU A 232 8.42 5.09 17.62
C GLU A 232 7.57 6.03 18.50
N GLY A 233 6.69 5.46 19.33
CA GLY A 233 5.85 6.23 20.26
C GLY A 233 4.52 6.73 19.67
N LEU A 234 4.21 6.37 18.42
CA LEU A 234 2.90 6.57 17.80
C LEU A 234 1.79 5.88 18.61
N GLN A 235 0.69 6.55 18.89
CA GLN A 235 -0.38 6.01 19.76
C GLN A 235 -1.51 5.28 19.02
N GLN A 236 -1.60 5.45 17.70
CA GLN A 236 -2.65 4.88 16.85
C GLN A 236 -2.11 4.56 15.45
N ASP A 237 -2.73 3.62 14.74
CA ASP A 237 -2.31 3.29 13.38
C ASP A 237 -2.40 4.53 12.46
N LEU A 238 -1.36 4.74 11.67
CA LEU A 238 -1.29 5.85 10.71
C LEU A 238 -1.22 5.31 9.29
N GLN A 239 -2.13 5.73 8.42
CA GLN A 239 -2.10 5.36 7.01
C GLN A 239 -1.25 6.37 6.22
N VAL A 240 -0.35 5.86 5.40
CA VAL A 240 0.67 6.66 4.70
C VAL A 240 0.89 6.13 3.29
N TYR A 241 0.90 7.02 2.29
CA TYR A 241 1.58 6.74 1.02
C TYR A 241 2.97 7.37 1.08
N GLU A 242 4.00 6.57 0.82
CA GLU A 242 5.36 7.08 0.63
C GLU A 242 5.64 7.27 -0.85
N ASN A 243 6.36 8.35 -1.18
CA ASN A 243 6.79 8.64 -2.55
C ASN A 243 5.64 8.54 -3.57
N ALA A 244 4.47 9.08 -3.21
CA ALA A 244 3.33 9.09 -4.10
C ALA A 244 3.68 9.81 -5.41
N VAL A 245 3.08 9.37 -6.51
CA VAL A 245 3.34 9.89 -7.85
C VAL A 245 2.02 10.32 -8.48
N ALA A 246 2.03 11.40 -9.24
CA ALA A 246 0.92 11.78 -10.11
C ALA A 246 1.37 11.66 -11.57
N VAL A 247 0.56 10.97 -12.37
CA VAL A 247 0.68 10.94 -13.83
C VAL A 247 0.00 12.19 -14.37
N ILE A 248 0.74 12.95 -15.16
CA ILE A 248 0.29 14.19 -15.78
C ILE A 248 0.38 14.08 -17.29
N GLU A 249 -0.38 14.88 -18.00
CA GLU A 249 -0.28 15.01 -19.45
C GLU A 249 -0.13 16.47 -19.85
N SER A 250 0.85 16.73 -20.70
CA SER A 250 1.11 18.05 -21.28
C SER A 250 1.23 17.93 -22.79
N ASN A 251 0.36 18.63 -23.53
CA ASN A 251 0.35 18.62 -25.00
C ASN A 251 0.28 17.21 -25.63
N GLY A 252 -0.45 16.28 -25.00
CA GLY A 252 -0.60 14.90 -25.48
C GLY A 252 0.49 13.93 -25.01
N ASN A 253 1.55 14.42 -24.35
CA ASN A 253 2.60 13.58 -23.78
C ASN A 253 2.33 13.32 -22.30
N HIS A 254 2.52 12.08 -21.85
CA HIS A 254 2.40 11.72 -20.45
C HIS A 254 3.76 11.85 -19.76
N ASP A 255 3.74 12.35 -18.53
CA ASP A 255 4.90 12.48 -17.65
C ASP A 255 4.47 12.18 -16.21
N GLN A 256 5.41 12.17 -15.26
CA GLN A 256 5.14 11.89 -13.86
C GLN A 256 5.83 12.89 -12.94
N ILE A 257 5.15 13.25 -11.85
CA ILE A 257 5.70 14.08 -10.79
C ILE A 257 5.66 13.34 -9.47
N VAL A 258 6.70 13.49 -8.67
CA VAL A 258 6.71 12.97 -7.30
C VAL A 258 5.91 13.93 -6.43
N VAL A 259 4.77 13.44 -5.96
CA VAL A 259 3.86 14.12 -5.03
C VAL A 259 4.48 14.19 -3.63
N GLY A 260 5.22 13.14 -3.23
CA GLY A 260 5.86 13.04 -1.92
C GLY A 260 5.08 12.15 -0.96
N THR A 261 5.26 12.35 0.34
CA THR A 261 4.54 11.54 1.35
C THR A 261 3.15 12.12 1.63
N LEU A 262 2.13 11.25 1.59
CA LEU A 262 0.76 11.57 1.98
C LEU A 262 0.38 10.86 3.27
N ILE A 263 -0.18 11.58 4.23
CA ILE A 263 -0.64 11.04 5.51
C ILE A 263 -2.16 11.22 5.62
N ARG A 264 -2.86 10.19 6.09
CA ARG A 264 -4.28 10.33 6.44
C ARG A 264 -4.44 11.00 7.80
N SER A 265 -5.17 12.12 7.84
CA SER A 265 -5.62 12.81 9.04
C SER A 265 -7.14 12.94 9.02
N GLY A 266 -7.82 12.17 9.87
CA GLY A 266 -9.28 12.03 9.79
C GLY A 266 -9.72 11.44 8.44
N GLU A 267 -10.62 12.15 7.75
CA GLU A 267 -11.12 11.78 6.42
C GLU A 267 -10.37 12.46 5.27
N ALA A 268 -9.23 13.08 5.56
CA ALA A 268 -8.50 13.89 4.61
C ALA A 268 -7.04 13.43 4.50
N TRP A 269 -6.54 13.34 3.27
CA TRP A 269 -5.12 13.09 3.01
C TRP A 269 -4.34 14.40 2.97
N ARG A 270 -3.08 14.36 3.45
CA ARG A 270 -2.24 15.54 3.66
C ARG A 270 -0.83 15.32 3.17
N LEU A 271 -0.30 16.33 2.47
CA LEU A 271 1.09 16.41 2.08
C LEU A 271 1.96 16.85 3.25
N ILE A 272 3.20 16.36 3.26
CA ILE A 272 4.25 16.84 4.18
C ILE A 272 5.49 17.36 3.42
N ASP A 273 5.46 17.29 2.10
CA ASP A 273 6.58 17.52 1.19
C ASP A 273 6.25 18.54 0.11
N LEU A 274 7.30 19.15 -0.45
CA LEU A 274 7.21 19.82 -1.74
C LEU A 274 7.24 18.78 -2.86
N PRO A 275 6.42 18.96 -3.91
CA PRO A 275 6.47 18.11 -5.07
C PRO A 275 7.74 18.40 -5.87
N ARG A 276 8.20 17.40 -6.63
CA ARG A 276 9.39 17.53 -7.46
C ARG A 276 9.23 16.76 -8.76
N SER A 277 9.94 17.19 -9.79
CA SER A 277 10.10 16.39 -11.00
C SER A 277 10.74 15.04 -10.64
N ILE A 278 10.40 13.98 -11.37
CA ILE A 278 11.11 12.70 -11.28
C ILE A 278 12.61 12.89 -11.52
N SER A 279 13.00 13.73 -12.49
CA SER A 279 14.41 14.04 -12.77
C SER A 279 15.14 14.62 -11.55
N ASP A 280 14.47 15.50 -10.80
CA ASP A 280 15.04 16.17 -9.64
C ASP A 280 15.05 15.24 -8.43
N ALA A 281 14.03 14.39 -8.28
CA ALA A 281 13.94 13.34 -7.27
C ALA A 281 15.08 12.33 -7.34
N HIS A 282 15.54 12.00 -8.55
CA HIS A 282 16.68 11.12 -8.78
C HIS A 282 18.04 11.80 -8.56
N SER A 283 18.11 13.14 -8.61
CA SER A 283 19.36 13.91 -8.47
C SER A 283 19.74 14.24 -7.03
N THR A 284 18.77 14.34 -6.13
CA THR A 284 19.00 14.50 -4.68
C THR A 284 18.97 13.12 -4.03
N ALA A 285 20.06 12.69 -3.38
CA ALA A 285 20.07 11.48 -2.55
C ALA A 285 18.94 11.57 -1.49
N GLY A 286 17.81 10.90 -1.73
CA GLY A 286 16.64 10.97 -0.87
C GLY A 286 15.32 10.79 -1.62
N VAL A 287 15.04 9.57 -2.06
CA VAL A 287 13.65 9.05 -2.19
C VAL A 287 13.38 8.12 -1.00
N GLU A 288 13.98 8.41 0.15
CA GLU A 288 13.64 7.70 1.38
C GLU A 288 12.30 8.24 1.88
N GLY A 289 11.31 7.34 1.98
CA GLY A 289 10.05 7.64 2.62
C GLY A 289 10.27 8.11 4.06
N PHE A 290 9.34 8.88 4.62
CA PHE A 290 9.45 9.39 5.98
C PHE A 290 9.27 8.29 7.05
N PHE A 291 8.29 7.41 6.87
CA PHE A 291 7.84 6.44 7.87
C PHE A 291 8.37 5.03 7.65
N PHE A 292 8.51 4.57 6.41
CA PHE A 292 8.97 3.19 6.11
C PHE A 292 10.50 3.08 5.98
N ARG A 293 11.22 3.77 6.87
CA ARG A 293 12.69 3.74 6.94
C ARG A 293 13.13 2.48 7.70
N GLY A 294 13.73 1.51 6.99
CA GLY A 294 14.25 0.30 7.62
C GLY A 294 15.44 0.57 8.59
N PRO A 295 15.78 -0.36 9.49
CA PRO A 295 16.86 -0.19 10.49
C PRO A 295 18.27 -0.02 9.89
N PHE A 296 18.43 -0.08 8.57
CA PHE A 296 19.68 0.24 7.87
C PHE A 296 19.96 1.75 7.73
N ALA A 297 18.96 2.64 7.95
CA ALA A 297 19.15 4.09 7.83
C ALA A 297 19.63 4.78 9.13
N ARG A 298 19.73 4.05 10.26
CA ARG A 298 20.21 4.61 11.54
C ARG A 298 21.72 4.49 11.78
N ARG A 299 22.51 4.16 10.75
CA ARG A 299 23.98 4.31 10.81
C ARG A 299 24.45 5.33 9.80
N GLY A 300 24.81 6.51 10.31
CA GLY A 300 25.70 7.44 9.60
C GLY A 300 25.14 8.82 9.34
N ALA A 301 24.69 9.54 10.37
CA ALA A 301 24.87 11.00 10.35
C ALA A 301 26.35 11.31 10.59
N THR A 302 27.18 10.93 9.63
CA THR A 302 28.46 11.58 9.36
C THR A 302 28.30 12.16 7.96
N ASP A 303 28.23 13.48 7.89
CA ASP A 303 28.32 14.25 6.66
C ASP A 303 29.36 13.64 5.72
N VAL A 304 28.89 13.01 4.66
CA VAL A 304 29.65 12.88 3.42
C VAL A 304 28.86 13.66 2.38
N SER A 305 29.20 14.95 2.28
CA SER A 305 28.89 15.72 1.09
C SER A 305 29.50 14.99 -0.13
N VAL A 306 28.68 14.42 -1.00
CA VAL A 306 29.11 13.98 -2.33
C VAL A 306 28.86 15.13 -3.31
N PRO A 307 29.89 15.79 -3.86
CA PRO A 307 29.72 16.75 -4.93
C PRO A 307 29.63 16.01 -6.27
N GLY A 308 28.46 16.03 -6.91
CA GLY A 308 28.27 15.62 -8.31
C GLY A 308 27.04 14.73 -8.52
N GLY A 309 26.11 15.17 -9.39
CA GLY A 309 24.97 14.35 -9.82
C GLY A 309 25.41 13.12 -10.63
N LEU A 310 24.49 12.16 -10.80
CA LEU A 310 24.69 10.96 -11.63
C LEU A 310 25.24 11.33 -13.01
N SER A 311 26.22 10.59 -13.49
CA SER A 311 26.80 10.86 -14.81
C SER A 311 25.74 10.64 -15.90
N PRO A 312 25.76 11.40 -17.01
CA PRO A 312 24.84 11.18 -18.14
C PRO A 312 24.86 9.74 -18.67
N GLU A 313 25.99 9.04 -18.51
CA GLU A 313 26.13 7.63 -18.87
C GLU A 313 25.34 6.69 -17.95
N ILE A 314 25.37 6.90 -16.62
CA ILE A 314 24.59 6.10 -15.67
C ILE A 314 23.09 6.33 -15.89
N GLN A 315 22.69 7.59 -16.13
CA GLN A 315 21.28 7.91 -16.42
C GLN A 315 20.78 7.19 -17.68
N ALA A 316 21.59 7.13 -18.74
CA ALA A 316 21.22 6.43 -19.97
C ALA A 316 21.04 4.91 -19.75
N LEU A 317 21.87 4.31 -18.89
CA LEU A 317 21.76 2.89 -18.53
C LEU A 317 20.50 2.60 -17.71
N ILE A 318 20.14 3.48 -16.77
CA ILE A 318 18.90 3.36 -15.98
C ILE A 318 17.67 3.44 -16.90
N ASN A 319 17.62 4.42 -17.81
CA ASN A 319 16.51 4.53 -18.76
C ASN A 319 16.41 3.29 -19.67
N SER A 320 17.54 2.72 -20.07
CA SER A 320 17.56 1.48 -20.86
C SER A 320 17.05 0.29 -20.04
N LEU A 321 17.36 0.24 -18.74
CA LEU A 321 16.89 -0.80 -17.83
C LEU A 321 15.36 -0.75 -17.67
N GLU A 322 14.79 0.45 -17.50
CA GLU A 322 13.34 0.66 -17.43
C GLU A 322 12.62 0.21 -18.72
N GLN A 323 13.19 0.51 -19.88
CA GLN A 323 12.65 0.05 -21.16
C GLN A 323 12.61 -1.48 -21.23
N ILE A 324 13.70 -2.15 -20.84
CA ILE A 324 13.76 -3.61 -20.81
C ILE A 324 12.73 -4.19 -19.83
N ASP A 325 12.49 -3.55 -18.69
CA ASP A 325 11.48 -3.98 -17.73
C ASP A 325 10.06 -3.90 -18.30
N HIS A 326 9.76 -2.87 -19.08
CA HIS A 326 8.49 -2.79 -19.83
C HIS A 326 8.35 -3.88 -20.89
N GLU A 327 9.42 -4.17 -21.64
CA GLU A 327 9.42 -5.22 -22.66
C GLU A 327 9.27 -6.62 -22.03
N LEU A 328 9.92 -6.87 -20.89
CA LEU A 328 9.78 -8.10 -20.11
C LEU A 328 8.34 -8.30 -19.61
N ALA A 329 7.70 -7.24 -19.11
CA ALA A 329 6.30 -7.31 -18.67
C ALA A 329 5.32 -7.61 -19.81
N ALA A 330 5.65 -7.20 -21.04
CA ALA A 330 4.84 -7.47 -22.23
C ALA A 330 5.10 -8.84 -22.87
N ALA A 331 6.24 -9.48 -22.58
CA ALA A 331 6.64 -10.74 -23.19
C ALA A 331 5.79 -11.93 -22.70
N GLN A 332 5.25 -12.71 -23.64
CA GLN A 332 4.33 -13.81 -23.34
C GLN A 332 4.94 -15.21 -23.47
N THR A 333 6.20 -15.33 -23.92
CA THR A 333 6.85 -16.62 -24.17
C THR A 333 8.25 -16.68 -23.58
N LEU A 334 8.67 -17.87 -23.11
CA LEU A 334 10.02 -18.08 -22.57
C LEU A 334 11.13 -17.74 -23.59
N ALA A 335 10.88 -18.04 -24.88
CA ALA A 335 11.82 -17.72 -25.95
C ALA A 335 12.03 -16.21 -26.16
N ALA A 336 11.00 -15.40 -25.88
CA ALA A 336 11.12 -13.94 -25.91
C ALA A 336 11.75 -13.37 -24.63
N LEU A 337 11.55 -14.03 -23.48
CA LEU A 337 12.08 -13.61 -22.19
C LEU A 337 13.61 -13.78 -22.08
N ALA A 338 14.16 -14.87 -22.61
CA ALA A 338 15.61 -15.16 -22.51
C ALA A 338 16.52 -14.02 -23.01
N PRO A 339 16.37 -13.50 -24.24
CA PRO A 339 17.21 -12.40 -24.71
C PRO A 339 17.01 -11.09 -23.93
N LEU A 340 15.78 -10.81 -23.46
CA LEU A 340 15.49 -9.60 -22.68
C LEU A 340 16.13 -9.67 -21.28
N ASN A 341 16.06 -10.83 -20.61
CA ASN A 341 16.72 -11.04 -19.34
C ASN A 341 18.26 -10.98 -19.46
N ALA A 342 18.81 -11.47 -20.58
CA ALA A 342 20.24 -11.32 -20.87
C ALA A 342 20.64 -9.84 -20.99
N GLN A 343 19.86 -9.04 -21.72
CA GLN A 343 20.09 -7.59 -21.85
C GLN A 343 19.93 -6.86 -20.51
N ARG A 344 18.93 -7.23 -19.71
CA ARG A 344 18.74 -6.69 -18.35
C ARG A 344 19.96 -6.94 -17.48
N ALA A 345 20.51 -8.15 -17.53
CA ALA A 345 21.73 -8.50 -16.82
C ALA A 345 22.95 -7.71 -17.31
N ASP A 346 23.11 -7.54 -18.64
CA ASP A 346 24.19 -6.72 -19.22
C ASP A 346 24.14 -5.27 -18.71
N LEU A 347 22.95 -4.69 -18.60
CA LEU A 347 22.77 -3.32 -18.11
C LEU A 347 23.12 -3.19 -16.62
N LEU A 348 22.67 -4.15 -15.80
CA LEU A 348 22.99 -4.17 -14.37
C LEU A 348 24.49 -4.39 -14.09
N GLU A 349 25.17 -5.19 -14.93
CA GLU A 349 26.63 -5.32 -14.89
C GLU A 349 27.33 -3.99 -15.24
N GLN A 350 26.87 -3.30 -16.28
CA GLN A 350 27.41 -1.99 -16.66
C GLN A 350 27.20 -0.93 -15.57
N LEU A 351 26.04 -0.94 -14.92
CA LEU A 351 25.74 -0.07 -13.77
C LEU A 351 26.68 -0.38 -12.60
N ALA A 352 26.90 -1.65 -12.28
CA ALA A 352 27.85 -2.05 -11.24
C ALA A 352 29.30 -1.64 -11.56
N ASP A 353 29.72 -1.71 -12.82
CA ASP A 353 31.08 -1.35 -13.24
C ASP A 353 31.30 0.17 -13.28
N LYS A 354 30.25 0.94 -13.55
CA LYS A 354 30.28 2.42 -13.61
C LYS A 354 29.88 3.11 -12.31
N ALA A 355 29.48 2.35 -11.29
CA ALA A 355 29.08 2.87 -9.98
C ALA A 355 30.14 3.81 -9.40
N ALA A 356 29.68 4.94 -8.83
CA ALA A 356 30.56 5.97 -8.32
C ALA A 356 31.21 5.58 -6.98
N THR A 357 30.55 4.71 -6.20
CA THR A 357 31.03 4.25 -4.90
C THR A 357 31.00 2.72 -4.78
N PRO A 358 31.85 2.13 -3.90
CA PRO A 358 31.78 0.71 -3.58
C PRO A 358 30.39 0.25 -3.09
N GLU A 359 29.69 1.10 -2.33
CA GLU A 359 28.35 0.81 -1.79
C GLU A 359 27.29 0.75 -2.90
N GLU A 360 27.36 1.67 -3.87
CA GLU A 360 26.50 1.65 -5.04
C GLU A 360 26.78 0.41 -5.90
N LYS A 361 28.07 0.06 -6.11
CA LYS A 361 28.47 -1.16 -6.81
C LYS A 361 27.89 -2.42 -6.16
N VAL A 362 27.97 -2.52 -4.84
CA VAL A 362 27.37 -3.63 -4.06
C VAL A 362 25.87 -3.72 -4.32
N THR A 363 25.17 -2.59 -4.37
CA THR A 363 23.72 -2.53 -4.60
C THR A 363 23.36 -3.06 -6.00
N TRP A 364 24.06 -2.62 -7.05
CA TRP A 364 23.84 -3.10 -8.41
C TRP A 364 24.15 -4.59 -8.58
N ILE A 365 25.20 -5.09 -7.91
CA ILE A 365 25.55 -6.51 -7.95
C ILE A 365 24.48 -7.38 -7.26
N ARG A 366 23.89 -6.92 -6.15
CA ARG A 366 22.79 -7.62 -5.49
C ARG A 366 21.55 -7.65 -6.38
N GLN A 367 21.17 -6.51 -6.95
CA GLN A 367 20.05 -6.41 -7.89
C GLN A 367 20.24 -7.35 -9.09
N LEU A 368 21.45 -7.39 -9.67
CA LEU A 368 21.82 -8.34 -10.72
C LEU A 368 21.60 -9.78 -10.27
N ALA A 369 22.12 -10.15 -9.10
CA ALA A 369 22.03 -11.52 -8.60
C ALA A 369 20.59 -11.99 -8.39
N ASP A 370 19.74 -11.15 -7.78
CA ASP A 370 18.33 -11.48 -7.54
C ASP A 370 17.55 -11.55 -8.85
N THR A 371 17.76 -10.58 -9.74
CA THR A 371 17.08 -10.51 -11.04
C THR A 371 17.39 -11.74 -11.89
N VAL A 372 18.66 -12.11 -12.00
CA VAL A 372 19.08 -13.27 -12.79
C VAL A 372 18.58 -14.56 -12.14
N SER A 373 18.67 -14.69 -10.81
CA SER A 373 18.18 -15.90 -10.11
C SER A 373 16.68 -16.09 -10.29
N ALA A 374 15.89 -15.03 -10.16
CA ALA A 374 14.44 -15.09 -10.37
C ALA A 374 14.09 -15.45 -11.83
N ALA A 375 14.78 -14.85 -12.80
CA ALA A 375 14.55 -15.15 -14.22
C ALA A 375 14.87 -16.61 -14.58
N VAL A 376 15.94 -17.18 -13.99
CA VAL A 376 16.27 -18.60 -14.12
C VAL A 376 15.16 -19.47 -13.53
N GLN A 377 14.73 -19.19 -12.30
CA GLN A 377 13.71 -20.00 -11.61
C GLN A 377 12.35 -19.95 -12.32
N ALA A 378 12.04 -18.84 -12.99
CA ALA A 378 10.86 -18.72 -13.86
C ALA A 378 11.01 -19.44 -15.22
N GLY A 379 12.18 -20.00 -15.53
CA GLY A 379 12.50 -20.63 -16.81
C GLY A 379 12.76 -19.64 -17.95
N GLY A 380 12.77 -18.33 -17.64
CA GLY A 380 12.88 -17.24 -18.61
C GLY A 380 14.31 -16.80 -18.91
N PHE A 381 15.33 -17.38 -18.27
CA PHE A 381 16.74 -17.10 -18.56
C PHE A 381 17.68 -18.26 -18.17
N PRO A 382 17.68 -19.40 -18.89
CA PRO A 382 18.47 -20.59 -18.53
C PRO A 382 19.98 -20.33 -18.39
N GLU A 383 20.56 -19.48 -19.25
CA GLU A 383 21.98 -19.12 -19.24
C GLU A 383 22.37 -18.27 -18.01
N GLY A 384 21.37 -17.74 -17.28
CA GLY A 384 21.56 -16.98 -16.06
C GLY A 384 22.32 -17.75 -14.97
N VAL A 385 22.22 -19.09 -14.93
CA VAL A 385 23.00 -19.91 -13.99
C VAL A 385 24.50 -19.76 -14.21
N GLN A 386 24.95 -19.88 -15.47
CA GLN A 386 26.36 -19.71 -15.82
C GLN A 386 26.82 -18.28 -15.51
N ARG A 387 25.95 -17.30 -15.72
CA ARG A 387 26.25 -15.89 -15.43
C ARG A 387 26.47 -15.64 -13.94
N LEU A 388 25.60 -16.16 -13.08
CA LEU A 388 25.76 -16.10 -11.63
C LEU A 388 27.01 -16.85 -11.15
N GLU A 389 27.33 -17.99 -11.76
CA GLU A 389 28.55 -18.74 -11.46
C GLU A 389 29.82 -17.91 -11.77
N THR A 390 29.86 -17.28 -12.94
CA THR A 390 30.95 -16.38 -13.34
C THR A 390 31.06 -15.19 -12.40
N LEU A 391 29.93 -14.59 -12.01
CA LEU A 391 29.90 -13.49 -11.05
C LEU A 391 30.47 -13.90 -9.69
N CYS A 392 30.11 -15.09 -9.17
CA CYS A 392 30.69 -15.62 -7.93
C CYS A 392 32.21 -15.73 -8.02
N LYS A 393 32.73 -16.39 -9.07
CA LYS A 393 34.17 -16.59 -9.29
C LYS A 393 34.92 -15.26 -9.38
N ARG A 394 34.32 -14.25 -10.03
CA ARG A 394 34.89 -12.89 -10.11
C ARG A 394 34.97 -12.24 -8.73
N LEU A 395 33.88 -12.26 -7.96
CA LEU A 395 33.85 -11.67 -6.63
C LEU A 395 34.84 -12.32 -5.66
N GLU A 396 35.00 -13.64 -5.74
CA GLU A 396 36.01 -14.39 -4.99
C GLU A 396 37.43 -13.99 -5.39
N ALA A 397 37.73 -13.92 -6.70
CA ALA A 397 39.02 -13.51 -7.22
C ALA A 397 39.38 -12.06 -6.84
N ASP A 398 38.38 -11.18 -6.86
CA ASP A 398 38.50 -9.76 -6.47
C ASP A 398 38.56 -9.57 -4.95
N LYS A 399 38.42 -10.65 -4.16
CA LYS A 399 38.37 -10.62 -2.69
C LYS A 399 37.31 -9.65 -2.16
N ALA A 400 36.13 -9.67 -2.78
CA ALA A 400 34.99 -8.87 -2.34
C ALA A 400 34.57 -9.22 -0.91
N ALA A 401 33.78 -8.34 -0.28
CA ALA A 401 33.26 -8.58 1.06
C ALA A 401 32.53 -9.92 1.13
N ILE A 402 32.78 -10.70 2.20
CA ILE A 402 32.23 -12.05 2.36
C ILE A 402 30.69 -12.07 2.33
N ASP A 403 30.05 -11.01 2.83
CA ASP A 403 28.60 -10.82 2.79
C ASP A 403 28.05 -10.63 1.37
N LEU A 404 28.85 -10.09 0.44
CA LEU A 404 28.44 -10.00 -0.96
C LEU A 404 28.68 -11.32 -1.69
N VAL A 405 29.79 -12.00 -1.41
CA VAL A 405 30.11 -13.30 -2.02
C VAL A 405 29.06 -14.33 -1.61
N SER A 406 28.77 -14.47 -0.32
CA SER A 406 27.72 -15.36 0.21
C SER A 406 26.35 -15.04 -0.39
N TYR A 407 25.98 -13.76 -0.47
CA TYR A 407 24.73 -13.33 -1.08
C TYR A 407 24.59 -13.88 -2.51
N VAL A 408 25.53 -13.55 -3.41
CA VAL A 408 25.47 -13.97 -4.81
C VAL A 408 25.55 -15.48 -4.93
N LYS A 409 26.40 -16.14 -4.13
CA LYS A 409 26.56 -17.59 -4.13
C LYS A 409 25.26 -18.30 -3.76
N PHE A 410 24.50 -17.80 -2.77
CA PHE A 410 23.20 -18.36 -2.43
C PHE A 410 22.20 -18.25 -3.60
N ARG A 411 22.16 -17.11 -4.30
CA ARG A 411 21.27 -16.89 -5.48
C ARG A 411 21.67 -17.79 -6.65
N PHE A 412 22.97 -18.01 -6.84
CA PHE A 412 23.50 -18.98 -7.79
C PHE A 412 23.00 -20.39 -7.48
N LEU A 413 23.15 -20.85 -6.23
CA LEU A 413 22.72 -22.19 -5.84
C LEU A 413 21.20 -22.36 -6.06
N ALA A 414 20.39 -21.38 -5.65
CA ALA A 414 18.94 -21.42 -5.84
C ALA A 414 18.55 -21.46 -7.33
N ALA A 415 19.24 -20.69 -8.18
CA ALA A 415 19.05 -20.70 -9.62
C ALA A 415 19.43 -22.06 -10.25
N ASP A 416 20.58 -22.64 -9.87
CA ASP A 416 21.01 -23.96 -10.34
C ASP A 416 20.02 -25.05 -9.93
N TYR A 417 19.55 -25.02 -8.67
CA TYR A 417 18.53 -25.95 -8.19
C TYR A 417 17.22 -25.83 -8.99
N GLY A 418 16.70 -24.61 -9.15
CA GLY A 418 15.46 -24.36 -9.91
C GLY A 418 15.56 -24.83 -11.36
N ARG A 419 16.68 -24.54 -12.04
CA ARG A 419 16.93 -25.01 -13.41
C ARG A 419 17.00 -26.54 -13.50
N ASN A 420 17.77 -27.18 -12.60
CA ASN A 420 17.90 -28.63 -12.60
C ASN A 420 16.57 -29.33 -12.29
N LEU A 421 15.70 -28.71 -11.47
CA LEU A 421 14.35 -29.24 -11.20
C LEU A 421 13.46 -29.21 -12.45
N GLN A 422 13.65 -28.24 -13.35
CA GLN A 422 12.92 -28.15 -14.62
C GLN A 422 13.43 -29.15 -15.68
N GLU A 423 14.75 -29.40 -15.71
CA GLU A 423 15.38 -30.22 -16.76
C GLU A 423 15.46 -31.71 -16.41
N SER A 424 15.59 -32.06 -15.12
CA SER A 424 15.84 -33.44 -14.69
C SER A 424 14.55 -34.20 -14.41
N SER A 425 14.49 -35.46 -14.85
CA SER A 425 13.46 -36.40 -14.41
C SER A 425 13.80 -37.10 -13.08
N ASP A 426 15.03 -36.97 -12.58
CA ASP A 426 15.51 -37.56 -11.33
C ASP A 426 15.53 -36.49 -10.23
N PHE A 427 14.34 -36.19 -9.70
CA PHE A 427 14.14 -35.17 -8.67
C PHE A 427 14.88 -35.47 -7.37
N ALA A 428 14.99 -36.75 -7.00
CA ALA A 428 15.68 -37.18 -5.79
C ALA A 428 17.17 -36.82 -5.86
N LYS A 429 17.82 -37.06 -7.00
CA LYS A 429 19.22 -36.69 -7.19
C LYS A 429 19.45 -35.18 -7.19
N VAL A 430 18.54 -34.42 -7.78
CA VAL A 430 18.60 -32.93 -7.78
C VAL A 430 18.44 -32.39 -6.36
N GLN A 431 17.48 -32.91 -5.60
CA GLN A 431 17.28 -32.56 -4.21
C GLN A 431 18.49 -32.94 -3.34
N GLN A 432 19.06 -34.14 -3.53
CA GLN A 432 20.25 -34.55 -2.79
C GLN A 432 21.44 -33.61 -3.05
N LYS A 433 21.70 -33.27 -4.33
CA LYS A 433 22.75 -32.30 -4.68
C LYS A 433 22.49 -30.94 -4.00
N TRP A 434 21.27 -30.44 -4.05
CA TRP A 434 20.89 -29.18 -3.42
C TRP A 434 21.19 -29.16 -1.93
N LEU A 435 20.80 -30.21 -1.20
CA LEU A 435 21.07 -30.30 0.24
C LEU A 435 22.58 -30.34 0.52
N THR A 436 23.35 -31.13 -0.25
CA THR A 436 24.82 -31.16 -0.12
C THR A 436 25.46 -29.79 -0.41
N ASP A 437 24.98 -29.08 -1.43
CA ASP A 437 25.48 -27.74 -1.75
C ASP A 437 25.14 -26.72 -0.66
N LEU A 438 23.96 -26.82 -0.03
CA LEU A 438 23.57 -25.99 1.10
C LEU A 438 24.40 -26.28 2.36
N GLU A 439 24.68 -27.54 2.67
CA GLU A 439 25.57 -27.93 3.78
C GLU A 439 26.98 -27.36 3.59
N GLN A 440 27.51 -27.45 2.36
CA GLN A 440 28.79 -26.86 2.01
C GLN A 440 28.74 -25.33 2.12
N PHE A 441 27.67 -24.69 1.64
CA PHE A 441 27.47 -23.24 1.76
C PHE A 441 27.46 -22.79 3.23
N VAL A 442 26.73 -23.50 4.10
CA VAL A 442 26.70 -23.21 5.54
C VAL A 442 28.09 -23.35 6.15
N THR A 443 28.88 -24.32 5.70
CA THR A 443 30.26 -24.50 6.15
C THR A 443 31.16 -23.34 5.72
N ASP A 444 31.05 -22.92 4.46
CA ASP A 444 31.92 -21.90 3.88
C ASP A 444 31.56 -20.48 4.37
N PHE A 445 30.29 -20.23 4.66
CA PHE A 445 29.76 -18.90 4.99
C PHE A 445 29.07 -18.82 6.36
N ALA A 446 29.50 -19.64 7.32
CA ALA A 446 28.84 -19.87 8.61
C ALA A 446 28.46 -18.63 9.43
N ALA A 447 29.13 -17.49 9.25
CA ALA A 447 28.86 -16.25 9.97
C ALA A 447 27.97 -15.25 9.20
N THR A 448 27.55 -15.58 7.98
CA THR A 448 26.78 -14.68 7.10
C THR A 448 25.29 -14.89 7.27
N LYS A 449 24.49 -13.84 7.05
CA LYS A 449 23.02 -13.93 7.16
C LYS A 449 22.42 -14.92 6.18
N ASP A 450 23.00 -15.07 4.99
CA ASP A 450 22.54 -16.03 3.98
C ASP A 450 22.75 -17.49 4.43
N ALA A 451 23.68 -17.76 5.36
CA ALA A 451 23.79 -19.09 5.96
C ALA A 451 22.55 -19.45 6.79
N ALA A 452 21.88 -18.48 7.43
CA ALA A 452 20.63 -18.72 8.14
C ALA A 452 19.52 -19.20 7.19
N GLU A 453 19.43 -18.62 5.99
CA GLU A 453 18.47 -19.05 4.97
C GLU A 453 18.79 -20.45 4.44
N ALA A 454 20.07 -20.74 4.18
CA ALA A 454 20.51 -22.08 3.80
C ALA A 454 20.18 -23.12 4.89
N MET A 455 20.46 -22.80 6.16
CA MET A 455 20.07 -23.64 7.29
C MET A 455 18.55 -23.83 7.37
N LEU A 456 17.76 -22.80 7.06
CA LEU A 456 16.30 -22.92 7.08
C LEU A 456 15.82 -23.94 6.03
N GLN A 457 16.36 -23.90 4.81
CA GLN A 457 16.04 -24.87 3.77
C GLN A 457 16.45 -26.31 4.16
N LEU A 458 17.60 -26.47 4.82
CA LEU A 458 18.02 -27.76 5.38
C LEU A 458 17.05 -28.24 6.47
N ALA A 459 16.69 -27.37 7.41
CA ALA A 459 15.75 -27.68 8.48
C ALA A 459 14.38 -28.14 7.95
N ILE A 460 13.86 -27.42 6.96
CA ILE A 460 12.60 -27.75 6.29
C ILE A 460 12.69 -29.14 5.64
N SER A 461 13.78 -29.42 4.93
CA SER A 461 13.96 -30.73 4.27
C SER A 461 14.02 -31.89 5.27
N GLU A 462 14.72 -31.70 6.40
CA GLU A 462 14.79 -32.71 7.46
C GLU A 462 13.42 -32.91 8.12
N GLU A 463 12.66 -31.83 8.36
CA GLU A 463 11.31 -31.90 8.90
C GLU A 463 10.37 -32.70 7.98
N PHE A 464 10.38 -32.42 6.67
CA PHE A 464 9.59 -33.18 5.69
C PHE A 464 10.02 -34.63 5.54
N SER A 465 11.28 -34.93 5.83
CA SER A 465 11.81 -36.30 5.81
C SER A 465 11.49 -37.07 7.11
N GLY A 466 10.88 -36.42 8.10
CA GLY A 466 10.58 -37.00 9.41
C GLY A 466 11.79 -37.10 10.35
N GLU A 467 12.90 -36.44 10.01
CA GLU A 467 14.14 -36.42 10.77
C GLU A 467 14.09 -35.29 11.83
N ASP A 468 13.09 -35.39 12.71
CA ASP A 468 12.72 -34.33 13.66
C ASP A 468 13.89 -33.77 14.47
N GLU A 469 14.77 -34.63 14.98
CA GLU A 469 15.92 -34.22 15.80
C GLU A 469 16.89 -33.34 15.00
N LYS A 470 17.12 -33.66 13.73
CA LYS A 470 18.00 -32.87 12.84
C LYS A 470 17.35 -31.54 12.50
N ALA A 471 16.06 -31.54 12.17
CA ALA A 471 15.29 -30.34 11.87
C ALA A 471 15.32 -29.36 13.07
N VAL A 472 14.99 -29.85 14.27
CA VAL A 472 15.08 -29.07 15.51
C VAL A 472 16.50 -28.58 15.77
N GLY A 473 17.52 -29.39 15.47
CA GLY A 473 18.92 -28.99 15.53
C GLY A 473 19.23 -27.77 14.67
N TRP A 474 18.81 -27.79 13.39
CA TRP A 474 18.98 -26.66 12.48
C TRP A 474 18.19 -25.43 12.93
N TYR A 475 16.92 -25.57 13.28
CA TYR A 475 16.11 -24.45 13.79
C TYR A 475 16.73 -23.80 15.05
N THR A 476 17.28 -24.62 15.94
CA THR A 476 17.98 -24.15 17.14
C THR A 476 19.22 -23.35 16.79
N ARG A 477 20.03 -23.85 15.84
CA ARG A 477 21.22 -23.12 15.38
C ARG A 477 20.85 -21.78 14.77
N ILE A 478 19.85 -21.72 13.89
CA ILE A 478 19.38 -20.46 13.31
C ILE A 478 18.97 -19.47 14.42
N ALA A 479 18.10 -19.90 15.34
CA ALA A 479 17.58 -19.04 16.40
C ALA A 479 18.67 -18.55 17.37
N THR A 480 19.76 -19.30 17.53
CA THR A 480 20.86 -19.00 18.45
C THR A 480 21.98 -18.20 17.80
N GLU A 481 22.38 -18.58 16.59
CA GLU A 481 23.50 -17.99 15.85
C GLU A 481 23.08 -16.71 15.10
N PHE A 482 21.80 -16.56 14.75
CA PHE A 482 21.27 -15.42 13.97
C PHE A 482 20.03 -14.74 14.59
N PRO A 483 20.01 -14.44 15.89
CA PRO A 483 18.80 -13.99 16.62
C PRO A 483 18.16 -12.71 16.07
N ASP A 484 18.94 -11.85 15.39
CA ASP A 484 18.49 -10.57 14.83
C ASP A 484 17.89 -10.70 13.41
N THR A 485 17.63 -11.92 12.92
CA THR A 485 17.08 -12.18 11.59
C THR A 485 15.60 -12.57 11.63
N THR A 486 14.85 -12.25 10.58
CA THR A 486 13.46 -12.71 10.41
C THR A 486 13.37 -14.24 10.34
N VAL A 487 14.38 -14.87 9.73
CA VAL A 487 14.55 -16.32 9.66
C VAL A 487 14.61 -16.95 11.05
N ALA A 488 15.31 -16.31 12.01
CA ALA A 488 15.37 -16.80 13.39
C ALA A 488 14.03 -16.78 14.11
N VAL A 489 13.15 -15.80 13.83
CA VAL A 489 11.79 -15.79 14.37
C VAL A 489 11.01 -17.00 13.87
N LYS A 490 11.07 -17.26 12.56
CA LYS A 490 10.39 -18.40 11.94
C LYS A 490 10.94 -19.74 12.44
N ALA A 491 12.26 -19.87 12.51
CA ALA A 491 12.94 -21.05 13.04
C ALA A 491 12.60 -21.30 14.52
N GLY A 492 12.57 -20.25 15.34
CA GLY A 492 12.16 -20.33 16.75
C GLY A 492 10.71 -20.80 16.89
N GLY A 493 9.81 -20.32 16.04
CA GLY A 493 8.44 -20.81 15.96
C GLY A 493 8.35 -22.28 15.54
N ALA A 494 9.10 -22.68 14.50
CA ALA A 494 9.11 -24.05 13.99
C ALA A 494 9.61 -25.02 15.05
N LYS A 495 10.73 -24.68 15.72
CA LYS A 495 11.23 -25.40 16.89
C LYS A 495 10.16 -25.56 17.97
N ARG A 496 9.49 -24.47 18.36
CA ARG A 496 8.41 -24.49 19.36
C ARG A 496 7.27 -25.42 18.95
N ARG A 497 6.83 -25.37 17.68
CA ARG A 497 5.79 -26.27 17.15
C ARG A 497 6.26 -27.72 17.19
N MET A 498 7.48 -28.02 16.74
CA MET A 498 8.02 -29.37 16.76
C MET A 498 8.10 -29.92 18.19
N GLU A 499 8.58 -29.14 19.14
CA GLU A 499 8.68 -29.57 20.55
C GLU A 499 7.35 -29.46 21.34
N SER A 500 6.24 -29.10 20.68
CA SER A 500 5.02 -28.71 21.38
C SER A 500 4.25 -29.85 22.04
N VAL A 501 4.43 -31.10 21.62
CA VAL A 501 3.63 -32.23 22.15
C VAL A 501 3.85 -32.38 23.66
N GLY A 502 2.75 -32.37 24.42
CA GLY A 502 2.73 -32.38 25.88
C GLY A 502 2.98 -31.01 26.54
N GLN A 503 3.29 -29.97 25.75
CA GLN A 503 3.54 -28.61 26.21
C GLN A 503 2.34 -27.70 25.96
N VAL A 504 2.24 -26.63 26.75
CA VAL A 504 1.30 -25.54 26.50
C VAL A 504 1.94 -24.56 25.53
N ILE A 505 1.21 -24.18 24.49
CA ILE A 505 1.64 -23.16 23.51
C ILE A 505 0.79 -21.90 23.61
N GLU A 506 1.38 -20.77 23.20
CA GLU A 506 0.68 -19.50 23.11
C GLU A 506 0.28 -19.23 21.66
N LEU A 507 -1.00 -18.92 21.47
CA LEU A 507 -1.55 -18.39 20.23
C LEU A 507 -2.71 -17.48 20.62
N ALA A 508 -2.64 -16.24 20.17
CA ALA A 508 -3.66 -15.22 20.41
C ALA A 508 -3.73 -14.28 19.21
N GLY A 509 -4.93 -13.81 18.89
CA GLY A 509 -5.18 -12.87 17.80
C GLY A 509 -6.61 -12.36 17.84
N LYS A 510 -6.93 -11.43 16.96
CA LYS A 510 -8.31 -10.94 16.79
C LYS A 510 -9.02 -11.77 15.74
N ASP A 511 -10.29 -12.10 15.98
CA ASP A 511 -11.15 -12.69 14.96
C ASP A 511 -11.65 -11.64 13.96
N THR A 512 -12.39 -12.08 12.93
CA THR A 512 -12.99 -11.21 11.91
C THR A 512 -14.01 -10.21 12.44
N GLN A 513 -14.50 -10.38 13.66
CA GLN A 513 -15.41 -9.47 14.34
C GLN A 513 -14.68 -8.53 15.32
N GLY A 514 -13.35 -8.65 15.41
CA GLY A 514 -12.50 -7.88 16.31
C GLY A 514 -12.43 -8.42 17.74
N ASN A 515 -13.03 -9.58 18.02
CA ASN A 515 -12.97 -10.19 19.35
C ASN A 515 -11.59 -10.81 19.58
N GLN A 516 -11.07 -10.68 20.80
CA GLN A 516 -9.83 -11.34 21.18
C GLN A 516 -10.07 -12.85 21.35
N VAL A 517 -9.28 -13.65 20.65
CA VAL A 517 -9.25 -15.11 20.77
C VAL A 517 -7.86 -15.51 21.25
N SER A 518 -7.78 -16.45 22.19
CA SER A 518 -6.53 -17.04 22.62
C SER A 518 -6.72 -18.48 23.09
N LEU A 519 -5.69 -19.31 22.93
CA LEU A 519 -5.73 -20.69 23.45
C LEU A 519 -5.89 -20.72 24.97
N ALA A 520 -5.33 -19.73 25.69
CA ALA A 520 -5.49 -19.61 27.13
C ALA A 520 -6.96 -19.43 27.55
N ALA A 521 -7.74 -18.65 26.79
CA ALA A 521 -9.17 -18.44 27.04
C ALA A 521 -10.03 -19.67 26.69
N LEU A 522 -9.49 -20.63 25.93
CA LEU A 522 -10.17 -21.86 25.52
C LEU A 522 -9.84 -23.08 26.39
N ARG A 523 -9.05 -22.92 27.48
CA ARG A 523 -8.79 -24.00 28.44
C ARG A 523 -10.10 -24.59 28.98
N GLY A 524 -10.09 -25.90 29.22
CA GLY A 524 -11.28 -26.70 29.53
C GLY A 524 -11.99 -27.27 28.30
N LYS A 525 -11.60 -26.84 27.09
CA LYS A 525 -12.07 -27.40 25.82
C LYS A 525 -10.95 -28.14 25.10
N VAL A 526 -11.32 -29.14 24.32
CA VAL A 526 -10.42 -29.70 23.29
C VAL A 526 -10.43 -28.74 22.11
N VAL A 527 -9.27 -28.26 21.66
CA VAL A 527 -9.18 -27.23 20.60
C VAL A 527 -8.47 -27.79 19.38
N VAL A 528 -9.05 -27.58 18.20
CA VAL A 528 -8.35 -27.78 16.92
C VAL A 528 -7.99 -26.42 16.35
N VAL A 529 -6.70 -26.19 16.12
CA VAL A 529 -6.19 -25.01 15.41
C VAL A 529 -5.88 -25.41 13.98
N HIS A 530 -6.45 -24.71 13.00
CA HIS A 530 -6.26 -25.00 11.58
C HIS A 530 -5.66 -23.79 10.85
N TYR A 531 -4.41 -23.92 10.43
CA TYR A 531 -3.75 -22.96 9.54
C TYR A 531 -4.14 -23.25 8.10
N TRP A 532 -4.66 -22.25 7.38
CA TRP A 532 -5.20 -22.42 6.03
C TRP A 532 -5.13 -21.15 5.18
N ALA A 533 -5.38 -21.30 3.88
CA ALA A 533 -5.44 -20.19 2.93
C ALA A 533 -6.45 -20.48 1.80
N THR A 534 -6.97 -19.44 1.15
CA THR A 534 -7.97 -19.58 0.07
C THR A 534 -7.42 -20.21 -1.20
N TRP A 535 -6.11 -20.08 -1.45
CA TRP A 535 -5.41 -20.75 -2.55
C TRP A 535 -5.00 -22.20 -2.23
N CYS A 536 -5.15 -22.65 -0.97
CA CYS A 536 -4.82 -24.01 -0.55
C CYS A 536 -5.98 -24.98 -0.79
N GLY A 537 -5.90 -25.79 -1.85
CA GLY A 537 -6.90 -26.80 -2.19
C GLY A 537 -7.18 -27.82 -1.07
N PRO A 538 -6.16 -28.52 -0.53
CA PRO A 538 -6.35 -29.48 0.56
C PRO A 538 -6.97 -28.86 1.82
N CYS A 539 -6.61 -27.62 2.16
CA CYS A 539 -7.19 -26.92 3.31
C CYS A 539 -8.72 -26.76 3.20
N LYS A 540 -9.26 -26.61 1.99
CA LYS A 540 -10.71 -26.54 1.77
C LYS A 540 -11.40 -27.88 2.06
N GLN A 541 -10.69 -29.00 1.84
CA GLN A 541 -11.18 -30.33 2.19
C GLN A 541 -11.22 -30.48 3.72
N ASP A 542 -10.17 -30.05 4.41
CA ASP A 542 -10.12 -30.03 5.88
C ASP A 542 -11.26 -29.16 6.46
N ILE A 543 -11.55 -28.01 5.87
CA ILE A 543 -12.69 -27.17 6.30
C ILE A 543 -14.01 -27.94 6.23
N SER A 544 -14.22 -28.77 5.20
CA SER A 544 -15.42 -29.61 5.12
C SER A 544 -15.49 -30.61 6.26
N VAL A 545 -14.38 -31.29 6.56
CA VAL A 545 -14.30 -32.23 7.69
C VAL A 545 -14.53 -31.51 9.02
N LEU A 546 -13.92 -30.34 9.22
CA LEU A 546 -14.07 -29.54 10.42
C LEU A 546 -15.51 -29.03 10.63
N LYS A 547 -16.26 -28.74 9.56
CA LYS A 547 -17.70 -28.44 9.65
C LYS A 547 -18.49 -29.61 10.21
N ASP A 548 -18.21 -30.82 9.75
CA ASP A 548 -18.86 -32.04 10.26
C ASP A 548 -18.49 -32.27 11.74
N MET A 549 -17.23 -32.05 12.11
CA MET A 549 -16.77 -32.15 13.50
C MET A 549 -17.42 -31.09 14.41
N GLN A 550 -17.57 -29.86 13.93
CA GLN A 550 -18.27 -28.79 14.66
C GLN A 550 -19.75 -29.14 14.88
N ALA A 551 -20.42 -29.69 13.88
CA ALA A 551 -21.81 -30.12 14.00
C ALA A 551 -21.98 -31.26 15.01
N LYS A 552 -21.03 -32.19 15.04
CA LYS A 552 -21.06 -33.38 15.90
C LYS A 552 -20.64 -33.09 17.35
N TYR A 553 -19.53 -32.39 17.54
CA TYR A 553 -18.87 -32.21 18.85
C TYR A 553 -18.93 -30.78 19.39
N GLY A 554 -19.49 -29.81 18.67
CA GLY A 554 -19.51 -28.41 19.10
C GLY A 554 -20.23 -28.14 20.44
N LYS A 555 -21.05 -29.09 20.91
CA LYS A 555 -21.69 -29.06 22.24
C LYS A 555 -20.91 -29.81 23.33
N GLU A 556 -19.87 -30.56 22.96
CA GLU A 556 -19.11 -31.48 23.83
C GLU A 556 -17.77 -30.87 24.28
N ASN A 557 -17.73 -29.56 24.56
CA ASN A 557 -16.50 -28.84 24.91
C ASN A 557 -15.37 -28.99 23.87
N VAL A 558 -15.71 -29.05 22.58
CA VAL A 558 -14.76 -28.90 21.47
C VAL A 558 -14.83 -27.48 20.91
N ALA A 559 -13.68 -26.89 20.59
CA ALA A 559 -13.58 -25.61 19.90
C ALA A 559 -12.69 -25.74 18.66
N LEU A 560 -13.02 -24.97 17.62
CA LEU A 560 -12.21 -24.81 16.43
C LEU A 560 -11.69 -23.37 16.36
N VAL A 561 -10.45 -23.20 15.92
CA VAL A 561 -9.85 -21.89 15.64
C VAL A 561 -9.18 -21.98 14.28
N GLY A 562 -9.60 -21.16 13.33
CA GLY A 562 -8.89 -21.04 12.06
C GLY A 562 -7.86 -19.93 12.14
N VAL A 563 -6.71 -20.12 11.51
CA VAL A 563 -5.69 -19.09 11.29
C VAL A 563 -5.48 -18.99 9.80
N ASN A 564 -5.96 -17.92 9.20
CA ASN A 564 -5.82 -17.69 7.77
C ASN A 564 -4.49 -16.99 7.47
N VAL A 565 -3.79 -17.46 6.44
CA VAL A 565 -2.50 -16.93 5.98
C VAL A 565 -2.53 -16.50 4.51
N ASP A 566 -3.67 -15.97 4.05
CA ASP A 566 -3.74 -15.30 2.74
C ASP A 566 -2.90 -14.02 2.73
N ASN A 567 -2.23 -13.75 1.61
CA ASN A 567 -1.47 -12.51 1.44
C ASN A 567 -2.37 -11.28 1.31
N VAL A 568 -3.64 -11.49 0.95
CA VAL A 568 -4.62 -10.43 0.68
C VAL A 568 -5.86 -10.68 1.54
N ARG A 569 -6.16 -9.75 2.44
CA ARG A 569 -7.28 -9.88 3.39
C ARG A 569 -8.63 -10.01 2.69
N GLU A 570 -8.79 -9.32 1.57
CA GLU A 570 -10.01 -9.30 0.78
C GLU A 570 -10.36 -10.68 0.20
N GLU A 571 -9.36 -11.49 -0.17
CA GLU A 571 -9.56 -12.86 -0.67
C GLU A 571 -10.13 -13.76 0.44
N PHE A 572 -9.54 -13.66 1.64
CA PHE A 572 -10.00 -14.34 2.83
C PHE A 572 -11.44 -13.93 3.21
N GLU A 573 -11.74 -12.63 3.25
CA GLU A 573 -13.08 -12.13 3.59
C GLU A 573 -14.13 -12.51 2.55
N ALA A 574 -13.78 -12.48 1.25
CA ALA A 574 -14.66 -12.95 0.18
C ALA A 574 -14.99 -14.43 0.35
N TYR A 575 -13.99 -15.26 0.65
CA TYR A 575 -14.21 -16.68 0.88
C TYR A 575 -15.14 -16.95 2.07
N LEU A 576 -15.01 -16.21 3.17
CA LEU A 576 -15.88 -16.37 4.35
C LEU A 576 -17.34 -15.96 4.09
N LYS A 577 -17.58 -15.00 3.20
CA LYS A 577 -18.95 -14.62 2.79
C LYS A 577 -19.66 -15.76 2.05
N GLU A 578 -18.91 -16.50 1.22
CA GLU A 578 -19.43 -17.63 0.45
C GLU A 578 -19.44 -18.93 1.25
N ASN A 579 -18.50 -19.09 2.19
CA ASN A 579 -18.30 -20.31 2.96
C ASN A 579 -18.42 -20.02 4.45
N LEU A 580 -19.65 -20.15 4.97
CA LEU A 580 -19.91 -19.97 6.39
C LEU A 580 -19.07 -20.95 7.24
N MET A 581 -18.20 -20.39 8.07
CA MET A 581 -17.35 -21.11 9.02
C MET A 581 -17.70 -20.62 10.43
N PRO A 582 -18.52 -21.35 11.20
CA PRO A 582 -19.12 -20.87 12.46
C PRO A 582 -18.14 -20.85 13.65
N TRP A 583 -16.85 -20.76 13.40
CA TRP A 583 -15.79 -20.70 14.42
C TRP A 583 -14.83 -19.56 14.12
N PRO A 584 -14.17 -18.98 15.14
CA PRO A 584 -13.33 -17.80 14.97
C PRO A 584 -12.22 -18.05 13.95
N GLN A 585 -11.98 -17.03 13.11
CA GLN A 585 -10.90 -16.97 12.14
C GLN A 585 -9.96 -15.84 12.51
N LEU A 586 -8.71 -16.17 12.83
CA LEU A 586 -7.64 -15.22 13.06
C LEU A 586 -6.99 -14.89 11.73
N TYR A 587 -6.61 -13.62 11.55
CA TYR A 587 -5.91 -13.16 10.36
C TYR A 587 -4.94 -12.05 10.75
N GLU A 588 -3.70 -12.16 10.29
CA GLU A 588 -2.73 -11.08 10.31
C GLU A 588 -2.01 -11.00 8.97
N GLN A 589 -1.68 -9.79 8.54
CA GLN A 589 -1.03 -9.52 7.26
C GLN A 589 0.36 -10.17 7.21
N GLY A 590 0.76 -10.65 6.03
CA GLY A 590 2.09 -11.21 5.79
C GLY A 590 2.10 -12.68 5.35
N GLY A 591 0.94 -13.30 5.19
CA GLY A 591 0.84 -14.68 4.71
C GLY A 591 1.58 -15.68 5.59
N LEU A 592 2.41 -16.54 5.00
CA LEU A 592 3.26 -17.49 5.74
C LEU A 592 4.39 -16.83 6.55
N ASP A 593 4.58 -15.51 6.41
CA ASP A 593 5.50 -14.70 7.21
C ASP A 593 4.75 -13.75 8.17
N SER A 594 3.43 -13.90 8.30
CA SER A 594 2.64 -13.15 9.29
C SER A 594 3.07 -13.51 10.71
N PRO A 595 2.84 -12.63 11.72
CA PRO A 595 3.19 -12.93 13.10
C PRO A 595 2.53 -14.22 13.62
N LEU A 596 1.29 -14.52 13.23
CA LEU A 596 0.58 -15.75 13.60
C LEU A 596 1.21 -17.01 12.97
N ALA A 597 1.73 -16.94 11.75
CA ALA A 597 2.44 -18.04 11.10
C ALA A 597 3.84 -18.23 11.69
N ASN A 598 4.57 -17.13 11.90
CA ASN A 598 5.91 -17.14 12.48
C ASN A 598 5.93 -17.61 13.94
N ALA A 599 4.87 -17.33 14.72
CA ALA A 599 4.78 -17.76 16.12
C ALA A 599 4.91 -19.29 16.31
N LEU A 600 4.48 -20.08 15.31
CA LEU A 600 4.58 -21.54 15.29
C LEU A 600 5.41 -22.07 14.11
N GLY A 601 6.13 -21.18 13.40
CA GLY A 601 6.93 -21.51 12.23
C GLY A 601 6.16 -22.39 11.24
N ILE A 602 5.02 -21.89 10.77
CA ILE A 602 4.21 -22.55 9.77
C ILE A 602 4.91 -22.42 8.42
N LEU A 603 5.26 -23.55 7.83
CA LEU A 603 6.05 -23.63 6.61
C LEU A 603 5.20 -24.03 5.41
N THR A 604 4.17 -24.85 5.64
CA THR A 604 3.26 -25.34 4.61
C THR A 604 1.84 -25.45 5.14
N LEU A 605 0.90 -25.57 4.22
CA LEU A 605 -0.52 -25.69 4.50
C LEU A 605 -1.07 -26.96 3.84
N PRO A 606 -2.11 -27.59 4.43
CA PRO A 606 -2.67 -27.29 5.74
C PRO A 606 -1.71 -27.66 6.87
N THR A 607 -1.82 -26.96 8.01
CA THR A 607 -1.22 -27.41 9.28
C THR A 607 -2.31 -27.39 10.36
N MET A 608 -2.56 -28.52 11.01
CA MET A 608 -3.51 -28.60 12.13
C MET A 608 -2.85 -29.06 13.41
N LEU A 609 -3.19 -28.38 14.52
CA LEU A 609 -2.80 -28.75 15.87
C LEU A 609 -4.04 -29.17 16.67
N LEU A 610 -3.89 -30.18 17.50
CA LEU A 610 -4.87 -30.64 18.48
C LEU A 610 -4.37 -30.33 19.88
N ILE A 611 -5.20 -29.67 20.67
CA ILE A 611 -4.90 -29.24 22.04
C ILE A 611 -5.94 -29.87 22.98
N ASP A 612 -5.48 -30.45 24.09
CA ASP A 612 -6.36 -31.02 25.11
C ASP A 612 -7.00 -29.97 26.03
N LYS A 613 -7.83 -30.43 26.96
CA LYS A 613 -8.57 -29.58 27.92
C LYS A 613 -7.64 -28.84 28.89
N ASP A 614 -6.42 -29.32 29.12
CA ASP A 614 -5.42 -28.66 29.97
C ASP A 614 -4.64 -27.58 29.19
N GLY A 615 -4.88 -27.48 27.87
CA GLY A 615 -4.20 -26.55 26.98
C GLY A 615 -2.87 -27.08 26.45
N LYS A 616 -2.61 -28.40 26.54
CA LYS A 616 -1.39 -29.02 26.03
C LYS A 616 -1.60 -29.56 24.61
N VAL A 617 -0.59 -29.43 23.76
CA VAL A 617 -0.65 -30.00 22.41
C VAL A 617 -0.58 -31.52 22.48
N VAL A 618 -1.55 -32.19 21.85
CA VAL A 618 -1.63 -33.65 21.72
C VAL A 618 -1.11 -34.09 20.36
N ASN A 619 -1.40 -33.31 19.32
CA ASN A 619 -0.91 -33.56 17.96
C ASN A 619 -0.54 -32.22 17.30
N ARG A 620 0.63 -32.14 16.67
CA ARG A 620 1.16 -30.95 16.01
C ARG A 620 1.03 -30.97 14.48
N ASN A 621 0.57 -32.10 13.92
CA ASN A 621 0.36 -32.31 12.48
C ASN A 621 -0.83 -33.26 12.27
N LEU A 622 -2.01 -32.85 12.74
CA LEU A 622 -3.24 -33.62 12.61
C LEU A 622 -3.69 -33.60 11.15
N HIS A 623 -4.03 -34.76 10.59
CA HIS A 623 -4.62 -34.84 9.24
C HIS A 623 -6.14 -34.87 9.33
N GLY A 624 -6.82 -34.33 8.32
CA GLY A 624 -8.29 -34.26 8.29
C GLY A 624 -8.97 -35.61 8.56
N GLU A 625 -8.44 -36.69 8.01
CA GLU A 625 -8.99 -38.05 8.19
C GLU A 625 -8.90 -38.58 9.63
N ASP A 626 -7.98 -38.08 10.43
CA ASP A 626 -7.74 -38.52 11.80
C ASP A 626 -8.54 -37.72 12.85
N VAL A 627 -9.12 -36.58 12.47
CA VAL A 627 -9.73 -35.63 13.42
C VAL A 627 -10.82 -36.28 14.27
N ASP A 628 -11.76 -37.02 13.67
CA ASP A 628 -12.85 -37.69 14.42
C ASP A 628 -12.30 -38.70 15.43
N THR A 629 -11.29 -39.47 15.03
CA THR A 629 -10.68 -40.51 15.85
C THR A 629 -9.97 -39.90 17.05
N GLU A 630 -9.18 -38.84 16.84
CA GLU A 630 -8.45 -38.17 17.92
C GLU A 630 -9.39 -37.42 18.87
N LEU A 631 -10.42 -36.73 18.36
CA LEU A 631 -11.43 -36.08 19.21
C LEU A 631 -12.13 -37.09 20.12
N ARG A 632 -12.52 -38.26 19.61
CA ARG A 632 -13.14 -39.32 20.44
C ARG A 632 -12.24 -39.81 21.56
N LYS A 633 -10.91 -39.83 21.38
CA LYS A 633 -9.98 -40.26 22.44
C LYS A 633 -9.96 -39.26 23.59
N LEU A 634 -10.01 -37.95 23.28
CA LEU A 634 -9.94 -36.88 24.27
C LEU A 634 -11.27 -36.53 24.96
N LEU A 635 -12.39 -36.93 24.36
CA LEU A 635 -13.73 -36.69 24.90
C LEU A 635 -14.27 -37.83 25.79
N ARG A 636 -13.58 -38.97 25.84
CA ARG A 636 -13.96 -40.13 26.66
C ARG A 636 -13.80 -39.92 28.16
#